data_AF-A0AAV3X144-F1
#
_entry.id   AF-A0AAV3X144-F1
#
_cell.length_a   1.000
_cell.length_b   1.000
_cell.length_c   1.000
_cell.angle_alpha   90.00
_cell.angle_beta   90.00
_cell.angle_gamma   90.00
#
_symmetry.space_group_name_H-M   'P 1'
#
loop_
_entity.id
_entity.type
_entity.pdbx_description
1 polymer ?
#
loop_
_entity_poly.entity_id
_entity_poly.type
_entity_poly.pdbx_seq_one_letter_code
_entity_poly.pdbx_strand_id
1 'polypeptide(L)'
;MLEKSDLHGMQELIKGLSETFALTRSCGRYQLPKRDKRDAISVISSADDFVILHESLEAIQRCQSRISEWLIGISLELKLCLT
;
A
#
# COMPACT_ATOMS: atom_id res chain seq x y z
N MET A 1 -19.73 5.40 -4.76
CA MET A 1 -19.12 6.62 -4.18
C MET A 1 -18.40 6.19 -2.91
N LEU A 2 -17.06 6.16 -2.93
CA LEU A 2 -16.30 6.00 -1.69
C LEU A 2 -16.50 7.27 -0.85
N GLU A 3 -16.97 7.12 0.38
CA GLU A 3 -17.04 8.25 1.30
C GLU A 3 -15.64 8.55 1.85
N LYS A 4 -15.47 9.74 2.44
CA LYS A 4 -14.19 10.19 3.02
C LYS A 4 -13.63 9.21 4.08
N SER A 5 -14.49 8.40 4.68
CA SER A 5 -14.15 7.35 5.64
C SER A 5 -13.43 6.16 5.00
N ASP A 6 -13.78 5.77 3.77
CA ASP A 6 -13.15 4.65 3.04
C ASP A 6 -11.71 4.97 2.64
N LEU A 7 -11.46 6.21 2.20
CA LEU A 7 -10.12 6.72 1.90
C LEU A 7 -9.20 6.70 3.12
N HIS A 8 -9.75 7.03 4.30
CA HIS A 8 -8.99 6.96 5.54
C HIS A 8 -8.67 5.50 5.92
N GLY A 9 -9.62 4.58 5.75
CA GLY A 9 -9.43 3.15 6.00
C GLY A 9 -8.31 2.55 5.13
N MET A 10 -8.32 2.85 3.83
CA MET A 10 -7.28 2.37 2.90
C MET A 10 -5.90 2.94 3.24
N GLN A 11 -5.81 4.21 3.63
CA GLN A 11 -4.54 4.83 4.06
C GLN A 11 -3.95 4.14 5.29
N GLU A 12 -4.78 3.85 6.29
CA GLU A 12 -4.32 3.16 7.50
C GLU A 12 -3.90 1.71 7.21
N LEU A 13 -4.59 1.03 6.29
CA LEU A 13 -4.21 -0.30 5.81
C LEU A 13 -2.80 -0.31 5.21
N ILE A 14 -2.50 0.65 4.33
CA ILE A 14 -1.20 0.73 3.66
C ILE A 14 -0.11 1.18 4.63
N LYS A 15 -0.40 2.10 5.55
CA LYS A 15 0.53 2.46 6.63
C LYS A 15 0.85 1.27 7.53
N GLY A 16 -0.14 0.44 7.88
CA GLY A 16 0.09 -0.79 8.64
C GLY A 16 0.97 -1.79 7.88
N LEU A 17 0.75 -1.94 6.57
CA LEU A 17 1.58 -2.79 5.72
C LEU A 17 3.02 -2.28 5.65
N SER A 18 3.21 -0.97 5.59
CA SER A 18 4.54 -0.36 5.52
C SER A 18 5.46 -0.78 6.67
N GLU A 19 4.91 -0.96 7.86
CA GLU A 19 5.66 -1.36 9.05
C GLU A 19 6.21 -2.80 8.93
N THR A 20 5.53 -3.65 8.16
CA THR A 20 5.89 -5.07 7.95
C THR A 20 6.99 -5.26 6.91
N PHE A 21 7.27 -4.26 6.06
CA PHE A 21 8.35 -4.38 5.09
C PHE A 21 9.72 -4.32 5.77
N ALA A 22 10.59 -5.25 5.39
CA ALA A 22 11.97 -5.30 5.86
C ALA A 22 12.84 -4.32 5.06
N LEU A 23 12.49 -3.03 5.10
CA LEU A 23 13.27 -1.99 4.42
C LEU A 23 14.54 -1.70 5.23
N THR A 24 15.69 -1.76 4.57
CA THR A 24 17.00 -1.42 5.13
C THR A 24 17.50 -0.13 4.50
N ARG A 25 18.27 0.65 5.25
CA ARG A 25 18.96 1.81 4.66
C ARG A 25 19.93 1.34 3.58
N SER A 26 20.33 2.26 2.70
CA SER A 26 21.36 2.07 1.66
C SER A 26 22.69 1.45 2.15
N CYS A 27 22.98 1.54 3.45
CA CYS A 27 24.16 0.93 4.07
C CYS A 27 23.94 -0.55 4.51
N GLY A 28 22.73 -1.09 4.41
CA GLY A 28 22.37 -2.49 4.71
C GLY A 28 22.40 -2.90 6.19
N ARG A 29 23.00 -2.09 7.07
CA ARG A 29 23.27 -2.45 8.48
C ARG A 29 22.11 -2.26 9.44
N TYR A 30 21.12 -1.44 9.07
CA TYR A 30 20.01 -1.07 9.95
C TYR A 30 18.70 -1.03 9.17
N GLN A 31 17.64 -1.55 9.79
CA GLN A 31 16.28 -1.39 9.28
C GLN A 31 15.84 0.07 9.41
N LEU A 32 15.05 0.51 8.44
CA LEU A 32 14.43 1.83 8.48
C LEU A 32 13.45 1.90 9.65
N PRO A 33 13.41 3.02 10.40
CA PRO A 33 12.42 3.20 11.45
C PRO A 33 11.01 3.29 10.83
N LYS A 34 9.98 2.99 11.62
CA LYS A 34 8.57 2.91 11.17
C LYS A 34 8.10 4.12 10.36
N ARG A 35 8.55 5.32 10.73
CA ARG A 35 8.22 6.58 10.04
C ARG A 35 8.76 6.60 8.61
N ASP A 36 10.01 6.20 8.41
CA ASP A 36 10.67 6.19 7.12
C ASP A 36 10.14 5.04 6.25
N LYS A 37 9.74 3.92 6.86
CA LYS A 37 9.04 2.84 6.15
C LYS A 37 7.68 3.28 5.60
N ARG A 38 6.94 4.10 6.37
CA ARG A 38 5.67 4.70 5.92
C ARG A 38 5.88 5.65 4.75
N ASP A 39 6.98 6.40 4.76
CA ASP A 39 7.34 7.34 3.68
C ASP A 39 7.80 6.64 2.39
N ALA A 40 8.33 5.42 2.51
CA ALA A 40 8.81 4.64 1.38
C ALA A 40 7.71 4.16 0.40
N ILE A 41 6.43 4.18 0.81
CA ILE A 41 5.31 3.80 -0.05
C ILE A 41 4.53 5.04 -0.44
N SER A 42 4.48 5.29 -1.75
CA SER A 42 3.63 6.35 -2.30
C SER A 42 2.35 5.75 -2.85
N VAL A 43 1.21 6.28 -2.40
CA VAL A 43 -0.12 5.86 -2.85
C VAL A 43 -0.83 7.06 -3.44
N ILE A 44 -1.29 6.93 -4.68
CA ILE A 44 -2.05 7.95 -5.38
C ILE A 44 -3.44 7.38 -5.62
N SER A 45 -4.47 7.99 -5.05
CA SER A 45 -5.88 7.60 -5.26
C SER A 45 -6.58 8.63 -6.14
N SER A 46 -7.25 8.21 -7.19
CA SER A 46 -8.05 9.06 -8.06
C SER A 46 -9.42 8.43 -8.30
N ALA A 47 -10.46 8.96 -7.65
CA ALA A 47 -11.90 8.64 -7.76
C ALA A 47 -12.31 7.16 -7.75
N ASP A 48 -11.88 6.36 -8.72
CA ASP A 48 -12.19 4.94 -8.89
C ASP A 48 -10.93 4.04 -8.97
N ASP A 49 -9.73 4.63 -9.10
CA ASP A 49 -8.46 3.91 -9.25
C ASP A 49 -7.43 4.35 -8.20
N PHE A 50 -6.44 3.48 -7.96
CA PHE A 50 -5.27 3.82 -7.15
C PHE A 50 -3.99 3.24 -7.73
N VAL A 51 -2.89 3.96 -7.52
CA VAL A 51 -1.54 3.58 -7.96
C VAL A 51 -0.65 3.50 -6.73
N ILE A 52 0.06 2.37 -6.59
CA ILE A 52 1.01 2.13 -5.51
C ILE A 52 2.41 2.09 -6.10
N LEU A 53 3.28 2.94 -5.58
CA LEU A 53 4.66 3.09 -5.99
C LEU A 53 5.55 2.67 -4.83
N HIS A 54 6.42 1.69 -5.09
CA HIS A 54 7.39 1.21 -4.13
C HIS A 54 8.62 0.64 -4.86
N GLU A 55 9.80 0.74 -4.24
CA GLU A 55 11.07 0.30 -4.83
C GLU A 55 11.16 -1.23 -5.01
N SER A 56 10.51 -1.99 -4.14
CA SER A 56 10.52 -3.46 -4.14
C SER A 56 9.22 -4.05 -4.68
N LEU A 57 9.34 -4.95 -5.66
CA LEU A 57 8.24 -5.70 -6.26
C LEU A 57 7.52 -6.60 -5.25
N GLU A 58 8.24 -7.23 -4.31
CA GLU A 58 7.62 -8.05 -3.26
C GLU A 58 6.67 -7.23 -2.39
N ALA A 59 7.01 -5.97 -2.12
CA ALA A 59 6.14 -5.09 -1.36
C ALA A 59 4.89 -4.71 -2.14
N ILE A 60 5.03 -4.48 -3.47
CA ILE A 60 3.89 -4.24 -4.36
C ILE A 60 2.94 -5.44 -4.37
N GLN A 61 3.46 -6.66 -4.51
CA GLN A 61 2.65 -7.88 -4.48
C GLN A 61 1.91 -8.06 -3.16
N ARG A 62 2.57 -7.81 -2.02
CA ARG A 62 1.93 -7.87 -0.70
C ARG A 62 0.83 -6.82 -0.54
N CYS A 63 1.07 -5.58 -0.99
CA CYS A 63 0.06 -4.54 -0.99
C CYS A 63 -1.13 -4.94 -1.86
N GLN A 64 -0.89 -5.48 -3.05
CA GLN A 64 -1.93 -5.95 -3.96
C GLN A 64 -2.80 -7.02 -3.30
N SER A 65 -2.22 -8.08 -2.73
CA SER A 65 -3.00 -9.13 -2.06
C SER A 65 -3.88 -8.57 -0.94
N ARG A 66 -3.33 -7.67 -0.13
CA ARG A 66 -4.02 -7.09 1.04
C ARG A 66 -5.14 -6.15 0.65
N ILE A 67 -4.95 -5.38 -0.40
CA ILE A 67 -5.99 -4.49 -0.91
C ILE A 67 -7.07 -5.29 -1.62
N SER A 68 -6.73 -6.36 -2.35
CA SER A 68 -7.72 -7.30 -2.88
C SER A 68 -8.58 -7.91 -1.76
N GLU A 69 -7.97 -8.37 -0.66
CA GLU A 69 -8.72 -8.87 0.51
C GLU A 69 -9.67 -7.80 1.09
N TRP A 70 -9.19 -6.55 1.20
CA TRP A 70 -9.99 -5.45 1.71
C TRP A 70 -11.17 -5.09 0.78
N LEU A 71 -10.94 -5.06 -0.53
CA LEU A 71 -11.96 -4.78 -1.55
C LEU A 71 -13.05 -5.85 -1.58
N ILE A 72 -12.68 -7.14 -1.44
CA ILE A 72 -13.66 -8.24 -1.29
C ILE A 72 -14.58 -7.98 -0.09
N GLY A 73 -14.03 -7.47 1.02
CA GLY A 73 -14.79 -7.14 2.22
C GLY A 73 -15.84 -6.04 2.01
N ILE A 74 -15.64 -5.14 1.05
CA ILE A 74 -16.57 -4.08 0.69
C ILE A 74 -17.34 -4.35 -0.61
N SER A 75 -17.25 -5.58 -1.15
CA SER A 75 -17.90 -6.00 -2.41
C SER A 75 -17.50 -5.17 -3.64
N LEU A 76 -16.23 -4.75 -3.70
CA LEU A 76 -15.62 -4.18 -4.91
C LEU A 76 -14.59 -5.16 -5.49
N GLU A 77 -14.42 -5.15 -6.82
CA GLU A 77 -13.41 -5.96 -7.52
C GLU A 77 -12.30 -5.08 -8.09
N LEU A 78 -11.05 -5.47 -7.83
CA LEU A 78 -9.85 -4.80 -8.32
C LEU A 78 -9.59 -5.25 -9.77
N LYS A 79 -9.78 -4.38 -10.75
CA LYS A 79 -9.43 -4.68 -12.14
C LYS A 79 -7.99 -4.24 -12.39
N LEU A 80 -7.07 -5.20 -12.40
CA LEU A 80 -5.66 -4.90 -12.64
C LEU A 80 -5.42 -4.68 -14.15
N CYS A 81 -5.03 -3.46 -14.54
CA CYS A 81 -4.52 -3.20 -15.89
C CYS A 81 -2.99 -3.30 -15.85
N LEU A 82 -2.43 -4.40 -16.35
CA LEU A 82 -0.99 -4.54 -16.58
C LEU A 82 -0.66 -3.79 -17.88
N THR A 83 0.04 -2.66 -17.78
CA THR A 83 0.69 -1.97 -18.91
C THR A 83 2.08 -1.53 -18.48
#